data_AF-A0A2W1N931-F1
#
_entry.id   AF-A0A2W1N931-F1
#
_cell.length_a   1.000
_cell.length_b   1.000
_cell.length_c   1.000
_cell.angle_alpha   90.00
_cell.angle_beta   90.00
_cell.angle_gamma   90.00
#
_symmetry.space_group_name_H-M   'P 1'
#
loop_
_entity.id
_entity.type
_entity.pdbx_description
1 polymer ?
#
loop_
_entity_poly.entity_id
_entity_poly.type
_entity_poly.pdbx_seq_one_letter_code
_entity_poly.pdbx_strand_id
1 'polypeptide(L)'
;MISLVVLHTIWRWDALKNQCEIIQDLLPRYIDGAVHPYTKTFVSTHLSECHVCNKYVQHIKDLSSYHSKGKLPAAASVSFDAKEFARTVRMWKVRAAIAGISILSVILSIVWYIATIEFE
;
A
#
# COMPACT_ATOMS: atom_id res chain seq x y z
N MET A 1 6.66 32.24 43.53
CA MET A 1 7.68 31.64 42.61
C MET A 1 7.35 30.20 42.19
N ILE A 2 6.58 29.42 42.97
CA ILE A 2 6.27 28.02 42.64
C ILE A 2 5.30 27.89 41.44
N SER A 3 4.29 28.76 41.28
CA SER A 3 3.35 28.67 40.14
C SER A 3 3.99 28.91 38.76
N LEU A 4 5.00 29.77 38.65
CA LEU A 4 5.69 30.02 37.37
C LEU A 4 6.54 28.82 36.93
N VAL A 5 7.15 28.09 37.88
CA VAL A 5 7.90 26.86 37.59
C VAL A 5 6.94 25.76 37.13
N VAL A 6 5.80 25.60 37.81
CA VAL A 6 4.79 24.59 37.45
C VAL A 6 4.18 24.88 36.07
N LEU A 7 3.77 26.13 35.81
CA LEU A 7 3.28 26.54 34.48
C LEU A 7 4.35 26.36 33.39
N HIS A 8 5.61 26.70 33.65
CA HIS A 8 6.70 26.51 32.69
C HIS A 8 7.02 25.03 32.44
N THR A 9 6.94 24.17 33.45
CA THR A 9 7.10 22.73 33.27
C THR A 9 5.93 22.10 32.51
N ILE A 10 4.69 22.51 32.78
CA ILE A 10 3.50 21.97 32.10
C ILE A 10 3.49 22.43 30.62
N TRP A 11 3.67 23.72 30.33
CA TRP A 11 3.74 24.23 28.95
C TRP A 11 4.94 23.65 28.16
N ARG A 12 6.08 23.40 28.82
CA ARG A 12 7.26 22.79 28.19
C ARG A 12 6.98 21.34 27.78
N TRP A 13 6.21 20.59 28.56
CA TRP A 13 5.89 19.19 28.29
C TRP A 13 4.89 19.02 27.14
N ASP A 14 3.84 19.85 27.09
CA ASP A 14 2.86 19.79 25.99
C ASP A 14 3.47 20.23 24.65
N ALA A 15 4.33 21.26 24.66
CA ALA A 15 5.03 21.69 23.45
C ALA A 15 6.01 20.61 22.92
N LEU A 16 6.69 19.89 23.81
CA LEU A 16 7.59 18.80 23.42
C LEU A 16 6.80 17.62 22.83
N LYS A 17 5.62 17.31 23.40
CA LYS A 17 4.77 16.22 22.94
C LYS A 17 4.20 16.47 21.55
N ASN A 18 3.70 17.68 21.28
CA ASN A 18 3.18 18.05 19.95
C ASN A 18 4.25 17.95 18.86
N GLN A 19 5.49 18.34 19.17
CA GLN A 19 6.61 18.20 18.23
C GLN A 19 6.98 16.74 17.97
N CYS A 20 6.88 15.87 18.99
CA CYS A 20 7.14 14.45 18.83
C CYS A 20 6.14 13.81 17.87
N GLU A 21 4.84 14.09 18.00
CA GLU A 21 3.79 13.53 17.13
C GLU A 21 4.02 13.91 15.66
N ILE A 22 4.28 15.20 15.38
CA ILE A 22 4.60 15.68 14.02
C ILE A 22 5.82 14.95 13.46
N ILE A 23 6.86 14.75 14.28
CA ILE A 23 8.08 14.09 13.83
C ILE A 23 7.86 12.61 13.59
N GLN A 24 7.05 11.94 14.42
CA GLN A 24 6.67 10.54 14.21
C GLN A 24 5.89 10.34 12.91
N ASP A 25 5.05 11.29 12.51
CA ASP A 25 4.34 11.26 11.22
C ASP A 25 5.30 11.48 10.03
N LEU A 26 6.34 12.30 10.20
CA LEU A 26 7.35 12.56 9.17
C LEU A 26 8.40 11.44 9.06
N LEU A 27 8.54 10.62 10.11
CA LEU A 27 9.59 9.62 10.25
C LEU A 27 9.64 8.57 9.12
N PRO A 28 8.51 7.99 8.65
CA PRO A 28 8.53 7.04 7.55
C PRO A 28 9.19 7.67 6.31
N ARG A 29 8.77 8.88 5.95
CA ARG A 29 9.33 9.62 4.82
C ARG A 29 10.78 10.04 5.03
N TYR A 30 11.16 10.35 6.27
CA TYR A 30 12.53 10.69 6.64
C TYR A 30 13.47 9.48 6.49
N ILE A 31 13.03 8.29 6.89
CA ILE A 31 13.78 7.03 6.73
C ILE A 31 13.94 6.69 5.23
N ASP A 32 12.88 6.89 4.44
CA ASP A 32 12.89 6.68 2.98
C ASP A 32 13.70 7.75 2.22
N GLY A 33 14.21 8.77 2.91
CA GLY A 33 14.95 9.89 2.30
C GLY A 33 14.09 10.82 1.43
N ALA A 34 12.76 10.65 1.43
CA ALA A 34 11.79 11.38 0.61
C ALA A 34 11.30 12.69 1.27
N VAL A 35 12.20 13.39 1.96
CA VAL A 35 11.95 14.67 2.64
C VAL A 35 12.89 15.75 2.13
N HIS A 36 12.39 16.99 2.09
CA HIS A 36 13.18 18.15 1.71
C HIS A 36 14.38 18.34 2.68
N PRO A 37 15.54 18.84 2.22
CA PRO A 37 16.73 19.02 3.07
C PRO A 37 16.48 19.82 4.35
N TYR A 38 15.65 20.86 4.28
CA TYR A 38 15.26 21.64 5.46
C TYR A 38 14.54 20.79 6.52
N THR A 39 13.57 19.98 6.09
CA THR A 39 12.84 19.06 6.97
C THR A 39 13.77 17.99 7.53
N LYS A 40 14.75 17.54 6.75
CA LYS A 40 15.76 16.56 7.20
C LYS A 40 16.56 17.11 8.39
N THR A 41 17.04 18.35 8.30
CA THR A 41 17.80 19.00 9.38
C THR A 41 16.94 19.23 10.62
N PHE A 42 15.68 19.61 10.44
CA PHE A 42 14.74 19.78 11.55
C PHE A 42 14.51 18.46 12.31
N VAL A 43 14.21 17.39 11.59
CA VAL A 43 14.00 16.06 12.18
C VAL A 43 15.27 15.55 12.85
N SER A 44 16.45 15.70 12.23
CA SER A 44 17.71 15.24 12.82
C SER A 44 18.06 15.98 14.11
N THR A 45 17.79 17.29 14.16
CA THR A 45 18.03 18.11 15.36
C THR A 45 17.16 17.61 16.51
N HIS A 46 15.87 17.45 16.29
CA HIS A 46 14.98 16.93 17.33
C HIS A 46 15.32 15.48 17.75
N LEU A 47 15.73 14.60 16.83
CA LEU A 47 16.16 13.25 17.18
C LEU A 47 17.40 13.22 18.07
N SER A 48 18.26 14.26 18.00
CA SER A 48 19.42 14.39 18.88
C SER A 48 19.04 14.86 20.30
N GLU A 49 17.95 15.60 20.43
CA GLU A 49 17.47 16.16 21.71
C GLU A 49 16.42 15.29 22.39
N CYS A 50 15.63 14.53 21.61
CA CYS A 50 14.50 13.75 22.08
C CYS A 50 14.79 12.24 22.07
N HIS A 51 15.03 11.69 23.26
CA HIS A 51 15.26 10.25 23.44
C HIS A 51 14.07 9.38 23.03
N VAL A 52 12.85 9.89 23.18
CA VAL A 52 11.61 9.17 22.85
C VAL A 52 11.52 8.93 21.35
N CYS A 53 11.67 9.99 20.55
CA CYS A 53 11.65 9.90 19.09
C CYS A 53 12.84 9.08 18.55
N ASN A 54 14.02 9.19 19.15
CA ASN A 54 15.17 8.39 18.75
C ASN A 54 14.93 6.89 18.94
N LYS A 55 14.40 6.47 20.10
CA LYS A 55 14.00 5.07 20.33
C LYS A 55 12.94 4.60 19.35
N TYR A 56 11.97 5.46 19.03
CA TYR A 56 10.92 5.13 18.07
C TYR A 56 11.45 4.92 16.65
N VAL A 57 12.41 5.74 16.19
CA VAL A 57 13.12 5.53 14.91
C VAL A 57 13.82 4.16 14.89
N GLN A 58 14.52 3.80 15.97
CA GLN A 58 15.22 2.51 16.06
C GLN A 58 14.23 1.35 15.94
N HIS A 59 13.12 1.42 16.67
CA HIS A 59 12.06 0.40 16.60
C HIS A 59 11.48 0.24 15.19
N ILE A 60 11.23 1.34 14.47
CA ILE A 60 10.75 1.29 13.07
C ILE A 60 11.80 0.68 12.14
N LYS A 61 13.09 1.04 12.31
CA LYS A 61 14.20 0.46 11.54
C LYS A 61 14.36 -1.04 11.81
N ASP A 62 14.22 -1.45 13.06
CA ASP A 62 14.29 -2.86 13.46
C ASP A 62 13.14 -3.66 12.85
N LEU A 63 11.90 -3.15 12.90
CA LEU A 63 10.75 -3.76 12.22
C LEU A 63 10.94 -3.84 10.69
N SER A 64 11.45 -2.79 10.06
CA SER A 64 11.78 -2.78 8.63
C SER A 64 12.84 -3.83 8.30
N SER A 65 13.87 -3.97 9.15
CA SER A 65 14.92 -4.98 9.00
C SER A 65 14.39 -6.42 9.23
N TYR A 66 13.40 -6.58 10.11
CA TYR A 66 12.74 -7.87 10.35
C TYR A 66 11.90 -8.30 9.15
N HIS A 67 11.19 -7.36 8.51
CA HIS A 67 10.48 -7.61 7.25
C HIS A 67 11.45 -7.89 6.09
N SER A 68 12.72 -7.51 6.20
CA SER A 68 13.77 -7.89 5.24
C SER A 68 14.44 -9.23 5.54
N LYS A 69 14.40 -9.73 6.80
CA LYS A 69 14.96 -11.04 7.20
C LYS A 69 13.93 -12.17 7.17
N GLY A 70 12.64 -11.85 7.25
CA GLY A 70 11.62 -12.69 6.65
C GLY A 70 11.97 -12.83 5.18
N LYS A 71 12.14 -14.06 4.70
CA LYS A 71 12.40 -14.38 3.31
C LYS A 71 11.20 -13.91 2.46
N LEU A 72 11.14 -12.63 2.16
CA LEU A 72 10.51 -12.14 0.95
C LEU A 72 11.44 -12.66 -0.13
N PRO A 73 11.04 -13.66 -0.95
CA PRO A 73 11.83 -13.98 -2.11
C PRO A 73 12.06 -12.67 -2.86
N ALA A 74 13.26 -12.49 -3.40
CA ALA A 74 13.68 -11.33 -4.20
C ALA A 74 12.86 -11.13 -5.51
N ALA A 75 11.62 -11.62 -5.52
CA ALA A 75 10.60 -11.57 -6.55
C ALA A 75 9.24 -11.04 -6.01
N ALA A 76 9.19 -10.46 -4.81
CA ALA A 76 8.05 -9.67 -4.36
C ALA A 76 8.34 -8.17 -4.52
N SER A 77 8.69 -7.77 -5.74
CA SER A 77 8.07 -6.55 -6.22
C SER A 77 6.57 -6.73 -5.98
N VAL A 78 5.86 -5.73 -5.47
CA VAL A 78 4.44 -5.60 -5.82
C VAL A 78 4.44 -5.23 -7.31
N SER A 79 4.91 -6.16 -8.14
CA SER A 79 4.25 -6.44 -9.38
C SER A 79 2.83 -6.76 -8.92
N PHE A 80 1.95 -5.77 -9.05
CA PHE A 80 0.66 -6.11 -9.63
C PHE A 80 1.03 -6.93 -10.85
N ASP A 81 1.07 -8.25 -10.66
CA ASP A 81 1.64 -9.16 -11.65
C ASP A 81 0.71 -8.98 -12.83
N ALA A 82 1.14 -8.18 -13.81
CA ALA A 82 0.34 -7.83 -14.96
C ALA A 82 -0.13 -9.12 -15.66
N LYS A 83 0.60 -10.22 -15.42
CA LYS A 83 0.27 -11.58 -15.83
C LYS A 83 -0.94 -12.19 -15.09
N GLU A 84 -1.14 -11.93 -13.80
CA GLU A 84 -2.31 -12.40 -13.05
C GLU A 84 -3.58 -11.61 -13.41
N PHE A 85 -3.46 -10.30 -13.57
CA PHE A 85 -4.58 -9.48 -14.06
C PHE A 85 -4.91 -9.81 -15.52
N ALA A 86 -3.90 -9.98 -16.38
CA ALA A 86 -4.11 -10.37 -17.77
C ALA A 86 -4.72 -11.77 -17.90
N ARG A 87 -4.38 -12.74 -17.04
CA ARG A 87 -5.02 -14.07 -17.05
C ARG A 87 -6.51 -13.99 -16.72
N THR A 88 -6.87 -13.20 -15.71
CA THR A 88 -8.28 -13.07 -15.29
C THR A 88 -9.13 -12.39 -16.37
N VAL A 89 -8.61 -11.31 -16.98
CA VAL A 89 -9.29 -10.61 -18.09
C VAL A 89 -9.31 -11.46 -19.37
N ARG A 90 -8.25 -12.21 -19.67
CA ARG A 90 -8.18 -13.13 -20.83
C ARG A 90 -9.17 -14.29 -20.68
N MET A 91 -9.31 -14.87 -19.50
CA MET A 91 -10.28 -15.94 -19.27
C MET A 91 -11.72 -15.44 -19.37
N TRP A 92 -12.02 -14.23 -18.92
CA TRP A 92 -13.36 -13.63 -19.11
C TRP A 92 -13.68 -13.40 -20.60
N LYS A 93 -12.73 -12.90 -21.39
CA LYS A 93 -12.88 -12.74 -22.85
C LYS A 93 -13.07 -14.07 -23.58
N VAL A 94 -12.30 -15.10 -23.23
CA VAL A 94 -12.41 -16.44 -23.84
C VAL A 94 -13.72 -17.13 -23.46
N ARG A 95 -14.14 -17.04 -22.20
CA ARG A 95 -15.42 -17.61 -21.73
C ARG A 95 -16.62 -16.95 -22.44
N ALA A 96 -16.58 -15.64 -22.68
CA ALA A 96 -17.61 -14.94 -23.43
C ALA A 96 -17.67 -15.38 -24.90
N ALA A 97 -16.52 -15.59 -25.55
CA ALA A 97 -16.47 -16.07 -26.94
C ALA A 97 -17.03 -17.51 -27.09
N ILE A 98 -16.68 -18.42 -26.17
CA ILE A 98 -17.17 -19.80 -26.19
C ILE A 98 -18.70 -19.85 -26.03
N ALA A 99 -19.26 -19.05 -25.11
CA ALA A 99 -20.70 -18.97 -24.91
C ALA A 99 -21.44 -18.52 -26.19
N GLY A 100 -20.90 -17.51 -26.89
CA GLY A 100 -21.48 -17.04 -28.15
C GLY A 100 -21.45 -18.10 -29.26
N ILE A 101 -20.33 -18.82 -29.40
CA ILE A 101 -20.17 -19.87 -30.42
C ILE A 101 -21.14 -21.04 -30.17
N SER A 102 -21.31 -21.46 -28.91
CA SER A 102 -22.27 -22.52 -28.56
C SER A 102 -23.71 -22.13 -28.90
N ILE A 103 -24.11 -20.89 -28.63
CA ILE A 103 -25.46 -20.39 -28.95
C ILE A 103 -25.68 -20.36 -30.46
N LEU A 104 -24.71 -19.85 -31.22
CA LEU A 104 -24.81 -19.78 -32.68
C LEU A 104 -24.92 -21.18 -33.32
N SER A 105 -24.15 -22.15 -32.81
CA SER A 105 -24.21 -23.54 -33.28
C SER A 105 -25.60 -24.14 -33.09
N VAL A 106 -26.25 -23.90 -31.96
CA VAL A 106 -27.60 -24.42 -31.67
C VAL A 106 -28.65 -23.76 -32.58
N ILE A 107 -28.55 -22.46 -32.81
CA ILE A 107 -29.48 -21.72 -33.68
C ILE A 107 -29.42 -22.25 -35.11
N LEU A 108 -28.21 -22.48 -35.66
CA LEU A 108 -28.05 -23.02 -37.01
C LEU A 108 -28.66 -24.43 -37.14
N SER A 109 -28.47 -25.30 -36.15
CA SER A 109 -29.10 -26.63 -36.13
C SER A 109 -30.63 -26.55 -36.11
N ILE A 110 -31.21 -25.63 -35.33
CA ILE A 110 -32.66 -25.44 -35.26
C ILE A 110 -33.21 -24.90 -36.59
N VAL A 111 -32.55 -23.91 -37.19
CA VAL A 111 -32.98 -23.36 -38.49
C VAL A 111 -32.96 -24.42 -39.58
N TRP A 112 -31.92 -25.26 -39.60
CA TRP A 112 -31.81 -26.36 -40.55
C TRP A 112 -32.92 -27.41 -40.32
N TYR A 113 -33.26 -27.69 -39.07
CA TYR A 113 -34.35 -28.59 -38.70
C TYR A 113 -35.74 -28.04 -39.11
N ILE A 114 -35.98 -26.74 -38.95
CA ILE A 114 -37.24 -26.11 -39.39
C ILE A 114 -37.33 -26.10 -40.92
N ALA A 115 -36.24 -25.78 -41.62
CA ALA A 115 -36.21 -25.77 -43.09
C ALA A 115 -36.42 -27.16 -43.70
N THR A 116 -36.02 -28.22 -43.00
CA THR A 116 -36.26 -29.61 -43.44
C THR A 116 -37.71 -30.04 -43.23
N ILE A 117 -38.36 -29.59 -42.14
CA ILE A 117 -39.79 -29.84 -41.88
C ILE A 117 -40.71 -29.20 -42.92
N GLU A 118 -40.39 -27.99 -43.40
CA GLU A 118 -41.24 -27.29 -44.38
C GLU A 118 -41.18 -27.92 -45.79
N PHE A 119 -40.18 -28.76 -46.06
CA PHE A 119 -39.97 -29.40 -47.36
C PHE A 119 -40.55 -30.83 -47.47
N GLU A 120 -41.17 -31.33 -46.39
CA GLU A 120 -41.86 -32.64 -46.31
C GLU A 120 -43.39 -32.45 -46.28
#